data_AF-A0A7Z0E5C6-F1
#
_entry.id   AF-A0A7Z0E5C6-F1
#
_cell.length_a   1.000
_cell.length_b   1.000
_cell.length_c   1.000
_cell.angle_alpha   90.00
_cell.angle_beta   90.00
_cell.angle_gamma   90.00
#
_symmetry.space_group_name_H-M   'P 1'
#
loop_
_entity.id
_entity.type
_entity.pdbx_description
1 polymer ?
#
loop_
_entity_poly.entity_id
_entity_poly.type
_entity_poly.pdbx_seq_one_letter_code
_entity_poly.pdbx_strand_id
1 'polypeptide(L)'
;MARQNTVFKEAYNRYAVALRTDTALPSEPEIAAQLGVSRSTARAILTRLSEEGIIRWNKRQKIVLRQPTDRDLFPSEETDSLHDIIERSFMQRILADDAAPGMQINELELAREIGTGTTSVREFLIRFSRFGLIEKRPNSHWTLKGFTREFALELADVREMFELHSAAEFGRLARDSQAWIDLAAIRDEHHAMLADINQRFKDFSVLDERFHLLIHRASKNRFIADFYDAIAIVFHYHYQWNKTAARERNERAIHEHLDYIAALESGDQAAIEKACRIHLHSARQTLLQSLPQMATESG
;
A
#
# COMPACT_ATOMS: atom_id res chain seq x y z
N MET A 1 -20.14 17.63 -3.64
CA MET A 1 -19.42 18.54 -2.71
C MET A 1 -18.35 17.82 -1.89
N ALA A 2 -18.54 16.57 -1.43
CA ALA A 2 -17.53 15.81 -0.68
C ALA A 2 -16.18 15.60 -1.42
N ARG A 3 -16.19 15.28 -2.73
CA ARG A 3 -14.99 15.02 -3.54
C ARG A 3 -13.99 16.20 -3.63
N GLN A 4 -14.45 17.45 -3.52
CA GLN A 4 -13.57 18.63 -3.56
C GLN A 4 -12.79 18.83 -2.26
N ASN A 5 -13.22 18.20 -1.16
CA ASN A 5 -12.59 18.35 0.15
C ASN A 5 -11.45 17.34 0.35
N THR A 6 -11.63 16.09 -0.11
CA THR A 6 -10.61 15.03 0.03
C THR A 6 -9.31 15.33 -0.72
N VAL A 7 -9.39 15.75 -1.99
CA VAL A 7 -8.19 16.08 -2.80
C VAL A 7 -7.37 17.19 -2.15
N PHE A 8 -8.04 18.18 -1.55
CA PHE A 8 -7.37 19.23 -0.80
C PHE A 8 -6.68 18.68 0.45
N LYS A 9 -7.38 17.88 1.28
CA LYS A 9 -6.85 17.35 2.53
C LYS A 9 -5.68 16.38 2.31
N GLU A 10 -5.79 15.51 1.31
CA GLU A 10 -4.73 14.56 0.92
C GLU A 10 -3.48 15.31 0.39
N ALA A 11 -3.67 16.28 -0.51
CA ALA A 11 -2.58 17.10 -1.02
C ALA A 11 -1.95 17.97 0.08
N TYR A 12 -2.76 18.47 1.02
CA TYR A 12 -2.28 19.19 2.21
C TYR A 12 -1.37 18.31 3.05
N ASN A 13 -1.82 17.10 3.43
CA ASN A 13 -1.02 16.17 4.25
C ASN A 13 0.29 15.80 3.57
N ARG A 14 0.25 15.42 2.28
CA ARG A 14 1.45 15.08 1.50
C ARG A 14 2.45 16.24 1.45
N TYR A 15 1.95 17.47 1.23
CA TYR A 15 2.82 18.65 1.17
C TYR A 15 3.39 19.00 2.54
N ALA A 16 2.58 18.95 3.60
CA ALA A 16 2.98 19.27 4.96
C ALA A 16 4.13 18.35 5.45
N VAL A 17 4.00 17.04 5.27
CA VAL A 17 5.02 16.04 5.68
C VAL A 17 6.33 16.22 4.90
N ALA A 18 6.27 16.73 3.67
CA ALA A 18 7.45 17.01 2.86
C ALA A 18 8.21 18.28 3.26
N LEU A 19 7.63 19.16 4.10
CA LEU A 19 8.27 20.42 4.49
C LEU A 19 9.51 20.17 5.35
N ARG A 20 10.51 21.04 5.19
CA ARG A 20 11.73 21.08 6.00
C ARG A 20 11.92 22.51 6.53
N THR A 21 12.29 22.66 7.79
CA THR A 21 12.53 23.97 8.41
C THR A 21 13.61 24.76 7.67
N ASP A 22 13.47 26.09 7.67
CA ASP A 22 14.40 27.04 7.03
C ASP A 22 14.57 26.90 5.51
N THR A 23 13.73 26.10 4.85
CA THR A 23 13.66 26.06 3.39
C THR A 23 12.73 27.13 2.83
N ALA A 24 13.13 27.74 1.71
CA ALA A 24 12.28 28.64 0.95
C ALA A 24 11.19 27.84 0.23
N LEU A 25 9.96 28.33 0.27
CA LEU A 25 8.84 27.68 -0.42
C LEU A 25 8.89 27.98 -1.93
N PRO A 26 8.63 26.98 -2.79
CA PRO A 26 8.45 27.20 -4.22
C PRO A 26 7.27 28.14 -4.52
N SER A 27 7.14 28.56 -5.78
CA SER A 27 6.00 29.35 -6.24
C SER A 27 4.70 28.53 -6.26
N GLU A 28 3.55 29.21 -6.19
CA GLU A 28 2.24 28.56 -6.24
C GLU A 28 2.05 27.66 -7.49
N PRO A 29 2.47 28.06 -8.70
CA PRO A 29 2.41 27.17 -9.86
C PRO A 29 3.29 25.92 -9.75
N GLU A 30 4.48 26.04 -9.15
CA GLU A 30 5.40 24.90 -8.94
C GLU A 30 4.82 23.91 -7.93
N ILE A 31 4.23 24.41 -6.84
CA ILE A 31 3.55 23.57 -5.85
C ILE A 31 2.35 22.86 -6.46
N ALA A 32 1.54 23.57 -7.26
CA ALA A 32 0.41 22.98 -7.97
C ALA A 32 0.86 21.85 -8.91
N ALA A 33 1.95 22.04 -9.65
CA ALA A 33 2.52 21.02 -10.53
C ALA A 33 3.09 19.82 -9.74
N GLN A 34 3.84 20.08 -8.65
CA GLN A 34 4.41 19.04 -7.79
C GLN A 34 3.33 18.14 -7.17
N LEU A 35 2.20 18.73 -6.77
CA LEU A 35 1.11 18.02 -6.12
C LEU A 35 0.05 17.49 -7.10
N GLY A 36 0.13 17.84 -8.39
CA GLY A 36 -0.87 17.46 -9.39
C GLY A 36 -2.26 18.06 -9.13
N VAL A 37 -2.35 19.24 -8.51
CA VAL A 37 -3.61 19.90 -8.16
C VAL A 37 -3.79 21.23 -8.90
N SER A 38 -5.00 21.81 -8.85
CA SER A 38 -5.21 23.15 -9.40
C SER A 38 -4.45 24.21 -8.59
N ARG A 39 -4.13 25.34 -9.24
CA ARG A 39 -3.51 26.50 -8.56
C ARG A 39 -4.36 27.00 -7.38
N SER A 40 -5.69 26.97 -7.51
CA SER A 40 -6.60 27.32 -6.41
C SER A 40 -6.47 26.39 -5.20
N THR A 41 -6.28 25.10 -5.42
CA THR A 41 -6.05 24.13 -4.33
C THR A 41 -4.67 24.33 -3.70
N ALA A 42 -3.61 24.51 -4.50
CA ALA A 42 -2.27 24.82 -3.98
C ALA A 42 -2.27 26.09 -3.12
N ARG A 43 -3.01 27.12 -3.57
CA ARG A 43 -3.23 28.34 -2.80
C ARG A 43 -3.95 28.09 -1.49
N ALA A 44 -5.02 27.29 -1.48
CA ALA A 44 -5.74 26.94 -0.26
C ALA A 44 -4.83 26.21 0.74
N ILE A 45 -3.95 25.33 0.25
CA ILE A 45 -2.99 24.58 1.09
C ILE A 45 -2.04 25.56 1.78
N LEU A 46 -1.46 26.49 1.01
CA LEU A 46 -0.56 27.53 1.54
C LEU A 46 -1.26 28.45 2.54
N THR A 47 -2.51 28.85 2.27
CA THR A 47 -3.30 29.63 3.23
C THR A 47 -3.44 28.89 4.55
N ARG A 48 -3.88 27.63 4.53
CA ARG A 48 -4.07 26.83 5.75
C ARG A 48 -2.76 26.62 6.49
N LEU A 49 -1.67 26.25 5.81
CA LEU A 49 -0.35 26.11 6.44
C LEU A 49 0.12 27.40 7.12
N SER A 50 -0.24 28.56 6.56
CA SER A 50 0.08 29.86 7.15
C SER A 50 -0.81 30.17 8.37
N GLU A 51 -2.08 29.78 8.34
CA GLU A 51 -3.03 29.92 9.47
C GLU A 51 -2.62 29.05 10.66
N GLU A 52 -2.16 27.82 10.41
CA GLU A 52 -1.64 26.89 11.42
C GLU A 52 -0.21 27.26 11.90
N GLY A 53 0.36 28.36 11.38
CA GLY A 53 1.67 28.87 11.77
C GLY A 53 2.85 27.97 11.38
N ILE A 54 2.65 27.05 10.44
CA ILE A 54 3.68 26.13 9.94
C ILE A 54 4.60 26.85 8.97
N ILE A 55 4.02 27.73 8.14
CA ILE A 55 4.77 28.54 7.19
C ILE A 55 4.50 30.03 7.41
N ARG A 56 5.41 30.85 6.91
CA ARG A 56 5.14 32.26 6.65
C ARG A 56 5.05 32.47 5.15
N TRP A 57 3.88 32.89 4.68
CA TRP A 57 3.61 33.05 3.25
C TRP A 57 3.03 34.42 2.93
N ASN A 58 3.89 35.33 2.46
CA ASN A 58 3.52 36.66 1.98
C ASN A 58 4.44 37.11 0.83
N LYS A 59 4.27 38.33 0.32
CA LYS A 59 5.07 38.86 -0.81
C LYS A 59 6.58 38.94 -0.52
N ARG A 60 7.00 39.02 0.75
CA ARG A 60 8.40 39.22 1.17
C ARG A 60 9.02 37.99 1.83
N GLN A 61 8.23 37.11 2.42
CA GLN A 61 8.70 35.94 3.16
C GLN A 61 7.86 34.72 2.78
N LYS A 62 8.54 33.67 2.32
CA LYS A 62 7.99 32.38 1.91
C LYS A 62 8.86 31.27 2.51
N ILE A 63 8.75 31.07 3.82
CA ILE A 63 9.64 30.18 4.57
C ILE A 63 8.85 29.22 5.45
N VAL A 64 9.40 28.05 5.71
CA VAL A 64 8.87 27.09 6.69
C VAL A 64 9.35 27.49 8.09
N LEU A 65 8.42 27.72 9.02
CA LEU A 65 8.70 28.18 10.38
C LEU A 65 8.94 27.02 11.36
N ARG A 66 8.19 25.91 11.20
CA ARG A 66 8.30 24.71 12.03
C ARG A 66 7.90 23.49 11.20
N GLN A 67 8.26 22.30 11.66
CA GLN A 67 7.69 21.08 11.11
C GLN A 67 6.24 20.89 11.59
N PRO A 68 5.35 20.33 10.75
CA PRO A 68 4.03 19.92 11.19
C PRO A 68 4.13 18.76 12.20
N THR A 69 3.14 18.69 13.07
CA THR A 69 2.89 17.60 14.01
C THR A 69 1.66 16.82 13.57
N ASP A 70 1.39 15.65 14.15
CA ASP A 70 0.21 14.83 13.80
C ASP A 70 -1.12 15.58 13.97
N ARG A 71 -1.17 16.58 14.86
CA ARG A 71 -2.37 17.42 15.09
C ARG A 71 -2.64 18.42 13.96
N ASP A 72 -1.61 18.74 13.18
CA ASP A 72 -1.73 19.66 12.04
C ASP A 72 -2.26 18.94 10.79
N LEU A 73 -2.14 17.61 10.74
CA LEU A 73 -2.56 16.78 9.62
C LEU A 73 -4.04 16.43 9.72
N PHE A 74 -4.70 16.29 8.57
CA PHE A 74 -6.04 15.71 8.53
C PHE A 74 -5.96 14.20 8.86
N PRO A 75 -6.92 13.65 9.62
CA PRO A 75 -6.95 12.22 9.88
C PRO A 75 -7.17 11.44 8.58
N SER A 76 -6.68 10.21 8.53
CA SER A 76 -6.76 9.35 7.33
C SER A 76 -8.19 9.22 6.80
N GLU A 77 -9.16 9.10 7.71
CA GLU A 77 -10.61 9.04 7.42
C GLU A 77 -11.12 10.23 6.59
N GLU A 78 -10.46 11.38 6.68
CA GLU A 78 -10.82 12.60 5.95
C GLU A 78 -9.98 12.82 4.68
N THR A 79 -8.88 12.08 4.52
CA THR A 79 -8.00 12.12 3.34
C THR A 79 -8.17 10.94 2.40
N ASP A 80 -8.80 9.87 2.86
CA ASP A 80 -9.05 8.67 2.06
C ASP A 80 -9.92 9.02 0.85
N SER A 81 -9.48 8.61 -0.34
CA SER A 81 -10.31 8.79 -1.52
C SER A 81 -11.58 7.95 -1.39
N LEU A 82 -12.65 8.34 -2.08
CA LEU A 82 -13.87 7.51 -2.12
C LEU A 82 -13.56 6.07 -2.57
N HIS A 83 -12.54 5.89 -3.41
CA HIS A 83 -12.08 4.57 -3.80
C HIS A 83 -11.53 3.79 -2.61
N ASP A 84 -10.65 4.40 -1.81
CA ASP A 84 -10.01 3.73 -0.66
C ASP A 84 -11.02 3.41 0.44
N ILE A 85 -12.03 4.27 0.64
CA ILE A 85 -13.14 4.01 1.56
C ILE A 85 -13.94 2.78 1.07
N ILE A 86 -14.26 2.72 -0.23
CA ILE A 86 -14.98 1.58 -0.81
C ILE A 86 -14.13 0.32 -0.70
N GLU A 87 -12.84 0.39 -1.03
CA GLU A 87 -11.91 -0.72 -0.96
C GLU A 87 -11.79 -1.26 0.46
N ARG A 88 -11.54 -0.39 1.45
CA ARG A 88 -11.42 -0.79 2.84
C ARG A 88 -12.68 -1.46 3.37
N SER A 89 -13.83 -0.84 3.13
CA SER A 89 -15.12 -1.41 3.54
C SER A 89 -15.38 -2.76 2.86
N PHE A 90 -15.08 -2.86 1.56
CA PHE A 90 -15.27 -4.08 0.82
C PHE A 90 -14.34 -5.21 1.27
N MET A 91 -13.05 -4.91 1.48
CA MET A 91 -12.06 -5.86 1.96
C MET A 91 -12.40 -6.36 3.36
N GLN A 92 -12.81 -5.47 4.28
CA GLN A 92 -13.30 -5.88 5.60
C GLN A 92 -14.48 -6.86 5.52
N ARG A 93 -15.37 -6.67 4.54
CA ARG A 93 -16.53 -7.55 4.33
C ARG A 93 -16.14 -8.91 3.77
N ILE A 94 -15.25 -8.98 2.77
CA ILE A 94 -14.89 -10.28 2.16
C ILE A 94 -13.86 -11.08 2.96
N LEU A 95 -13.30 -10.49 4.02
CA LEU A 95 -12.35 -11.12 4.94
C LEU A 95 -12.95 -11.41 6.31
N ALA A 96 -14.23 -11.07 6.53
CA ALA A 96 -14.93 -11.43 7.75
C ALA A 96 -15.13 -12.96 7.82
N ASP A 97 -15.26 -13.49 9.04
CA ASP A 97 -15.39 -14.94 9.27
C ASP A 97 -16.64 -15.56 8.60
N ASP A 98 -17.66 -14.76 8.31
CA ASP A 98 -18.90 -15.17 7.63
C ASP A 98 -18.83 -15.06 6.10
N ALA A 99 -17.71 -14.55 5.55
CA ALA A 99 -17.50 -14.43 4.11
C ALA A 99 -17.09 -15.77 3.51
N ALA A 100 -18.00 -16.40 2.75
CA ALA A 100 -17.75 -17.68 2.09
C ALA A 100 -17.78 -17.57 0.55
N PRO A 101 -17.00 -18.40 -0.17
CA PRO A 101 -17.20 -18.60 -1.60
C PRO A 101 -18.67 -18.86 -1.93
N GLY A 102 -19.20 -18.16 -2.93
CA GLY A 102 -20.63 -18.20 -3.31
C GLY A 102 -21.48 -17.11 -2.66
N MET A 103 -20.98 -16.39 -1.65
CA MET A 103 -21.70 -15.26 -1.04
C MET A 103 -22.04 -14.20 -2.11
N GLN A 104 -23.30 -13.74 -2.10
CA GLN A 104 -23.73 -12.66 -2.98
C GLN A 104 -23.27 -11.32 -2.44
N ILE A 105 -22.77 -10.46 -3.34
CA ILE A 105 -22.36 -9.09 -3.02
C ILE A 105 -23.39 -8.14 -3.66
N ASN A 106 -24.05 -7.34 -2.83
CA ASN A 106 -25.09 -6.42 -3.26
C ASN A 106 -24.56 -4.98 -3.35
N GLU A 107 -24.56 -4.41 -4.56
CA GLU A 107 -24.08 -3.04 -4.81
C GLU A 107 -24.84 -1.98 -4.03
N LEU A 108 -26.16 -2.16 -3.85
CA LEU A 108 -27.03 -1.20 -3.18
C LEU A 108 -26.83 -1.23 -1.66
N GLU A 109 -26.64 -2.41 -1.10
CA GLU A 109 -26.31 -2.59 0.31
C GLU A 109 -24.96 -1.94 0.64
N LEU A 110 -23.92 -2.29 -0.12
CA LEU A 110 -22.58 -1.75 0.06
C LEU A 110 -22.55 -0.22 -0.11
N ALA A 111 -23.31 0.31 -1.08
CA ALA A 111 -23.44 1.76 -1.26
C ALA A 111 -24.13 2.45 -0.08
N ARG A 112 -25.14 1.82 0.54
CA ARG A 112 -25.82 2.36 1.73
C ARG A 112 -24.93 2.33 2.96
N GLU A 113 -24.21 1.23 3.17
CA GLU A 113 -23.25 1.07 4.27
C GLU A 113 -22.16 2.13 4.23
N ILE A 114 -21.60 2.38 3.04
CA ILE A 114 -20.52 3.36 2.83
C ILE A 114 -21.05 4.81 2.76
N GLY A 115 -22.34 5.00 2.48
CA GLY A 115 -22.92 6.32 2.26
C GLY A 115 -22.55 6.95 0.90
N THR A 116 -22.45 6.12 -0.14
CA THR A 116 -22.07 6.54 -1.50
C THR A 116 -23.11 6.15 -2.56
N GLY A 117 -22.89 6.53 -3.82
CA GLY A 117 -23.72 6.13 -4.95
C GLY A 117 -23.39 4.72 -5.46
N THR A 118 -24.41 3.97 -5.86
CA THR A 118 -24.26 2.61 -6.43
C THR A 118 -23.37 2.56 -7.66
N THR A 119 -23.31 3.63 -8.46
CA THR A 119 -22.39 3.73 -9.61
C THR A 119 -20.94 3.63 -9.18
N SER A 120 -20.51 4.31 -8.12
CA SER A 120 -19.13 4.28 -7.65
C SER A 120 -18.75 2.90 -7.10
N VAL A 121 -19.66 2.26 -6.37
CA VAL A 121 -19.48 0.87 -5.91
C VAL A 121 -19.37 -0.08 -7.10
N ARG A 122 -20.25 0.04 -8.09
CA ARG A 122 -20.22 -0.78 -9.30
C ARG A 122 -18.90 -0.62 -10.07
N GLU A 123 -18.44 0.61 -10.25
CA GLU A 123 -17.15 0.87 -10.91
C GLU A 123 -15.96 0.27 -10.14
N PHE A 124 -16.01 0.32 -8.82
CA PHE A 124 -15.02 -0.34 -7.97
C PHE A 124 -15.07 -1.86 -8.16
N LEU A 125 -16.24 -2.49 -8.04
CA LEU A 125 -16.38 -3.95 -8.17
C LEU A 125 -15.97 -4.46 -9.57
N ILE A 126 -16.27 -3.72 -10.64
CA ILE A 126 -15.80 -4.05 -12.01
C ILE A 126 -14.28 -4.02 -12.08
N ARG A 127 -13.63 -3.05 -11.44
CA ARG A 127 -12.17 -3.00 -11.41
C ARG A 127 -11.62 -4.14 -10.57
N PHE A 128 -12.18 -4.35 -9.38
CA PHE A 128 -11.77 -5.36 -8.42
C PHE A 128 -11.94 -6.79 -8.95
N SER A 129 -12.94 -7.05 -9.80
CA SER A 129 -13.17 -8.40 -10.36
C SER A 129 -12.02 -8.93 -11.20
N ARG A 130 -11.10 -8.06 -11.67
CA ARG A 130 -9.87 -8.49 -12.35
C ARG A 130 -8.99 -9.37 -11.46
N PHE A 131 -9.10 -9.21 -10.15
CA PHE A 131 -8.33 -9.97 -9.17
C PHE A 131 -8.89 -11.38 -8.97
N GLY A 132 -9.99 -11.76 -9.61
CA GLY A 132 -10.55 -13.12 -9.52
C GLY A 132 -11.24 -13.45 -8.19
N LEU A 133 -11.18 -12.56 -7.19
CA LEU A 133 -11.84 -12.73 -5.90
C LEU A 133 -13.36 -12.57 -5.97
N ILE A 134 -13.87 -11.90 -7.00
CA ILE A 134 -15.30 -11.78 -7.27
C ILE A 134 -15.59 -12.00 -8.76
N GLU A 135 -16.78 -12.51 -9.05
CA GLU A 135 -17.29 -12.63 -10.41
C GLU A 135 -18.63 -11.90 -10.55
N LYS A 136 -18.87 -11.30 -11.72
CA LYS A 136 -20.20 -10.81 -12.07
C LYS A 136 -20.95 -11.90 -12.83
N ARG A 137 -22.07 -12.38 -12.28
CA ARG A 137 -22.96 -13.30 -13.01
C ARG A 137 -23.69 -12.56 -14.13
N PRO A 138 -23.87 -13.15 -15.33
CA PRO A 138 -24.61 -12.51 -16.43
C PRO A 138 -26.01 -12.07 -15.98
N ASN A 139 -26.36 -10.80 -16.22
CA ASN A 139 -27.66 -10.20 -15.88
C ASN A 139 -28.09 -10.34 -14.41
N SER A 140 -27.14 -10.50 -13.48
CA SER A 140 -27.47 -10.84 -12.09
C SER A 140 -26.56 -10.12 -11.07
N HIS A 141 -26.24 -10.77 -9.96
CA HIS A 141 -25.47 -10.27 -8.82
C HIS A 141 -23.96 -10.50 -8.95
N TRP A 142 -23.20 -9.85 -8.08
CA TRP A 142 -21.80 -10.19 -7.83
C TRP A 142 -21.73 -11.38 -6.88
N THR A 143 -20.72 -12.23 -7.06
CA THR A 143 -20.49 -13.40 -6.23
C THR A 143 -19.04 -13.41 -5.76
N LEU A 144 -18.83 -13.61 -4.46
CA LEU A 144 -17.51 -13.84 -3.87
C LEU A 144 -16.99 -15.21 -4.33
N LYS A 145 -15.82 -15.25 -4.97
CA LYS A 145 -15.08 -16.49 -5.21
C LYS A 145 -14.29 -16.93 -3.98
N GLY A 146 -13.95 -15.95 -3.15
CA GLY A 146 -13.21 -16.14 -1.91
C GLY A 146 -11.72 -16.29 -2.13
N PHE A 147 -10.97 -16.13 -1.05
CA PHE A 147 -9.53 -16.33 -1.04
C PHE A 147 -9.24 -17.82 -0.77
N THR A 148 -9.38 -18.65 -1.81
CA THR A 148 -9.19 -20.11 -1.69
C THR A 148 -7.73 -20.49 -1.64
N ARG A 149 -7.46 -21.75 -1.28
CA ARG A 149 -6.10 -22.31 -1.32
C ARG A 149 -5.52 -22.29 -2.73
N GLU A 150 -6.34 -22.61 -3.72
CA GLU A 150 -5.97 -22.60 -5.14
C GLU A 150 -5.61 -21.17 -5.57
N PHE A 151 -6.42 -20.19 -5.22
CA PHE A 151 -6.15 -18.78 -5.51
C PHE A 151 -4.82 -18.32 -4.87
N ALA A 152 -4.58 -18.68 -3.61
CA ALA A 152 -3.34 -18.34 -2.92
C ALA A 152 -2.10 -18.97 -3.58
N LEU A 153 -2.22 -20.19 -4.10
CA LEU A 153 -1.14 -20.85 -4.85
C LEU A 153 -0.87 -20.17 -6.19
N GLU A 154 -1.93 -19.89 -6.96
CA GLU A 154 -1.84 -19.18 -8.24
C GLU A 154 -1.19 -17.81 -8.07
N LEU A 155 -1.60 -17.06 -7.04
CA LEU A 155 -1.03 -15.76 -6.72
C LEU A 155 0.45 -15.87 -6.31
N ALA A 156 0.80 -16.87 -5.49
CA ALA A 156 2.19 -17.10 -5.06
C ALA A 156 3.10 -17.44 -6.24
N ASP A 157 2.63 -18.27 -7.18
CA ASP A 157 3.40 -18.66 -8.37
C ASP A 157 3.69 -17.44 -9.27
N VAL A 158 2.69 -16.59 -9.53
CA VAL A 158 2.89 -15.38 -10.34
C VAL A 158 3.76 -14.35 -9.61
N ARG A 159 3.57 -14.18 -8.29
CA ARG A 159 4.41 -13.31 -7.46
C ARG A 159 5.87 -13.74 -7.56
N GLU A 160 6.17 -15.03 -7.44
CA GLU A 160 7.54 -15.53 -7.55
C GLU A 160 8.19 -15.18 -8.90
N MET A 161 7.48 -15.39 -10.00
CA MET A 161 7.98 -15.05 -11.33
C MET A 161 8.35 -13.55 -11.46
N PHE A 162 7.49 -12.66 -10.94
CA PHE A 162 7.67 -11.22 -11.09
C PHE A 162 8.71 -10.65 -10.12
N GLU A 163 8.74 -11.12 -8.88
CA GLU A 163 9.71 -10.70 -7.87
C GLU A 163 11.12 -11.13 -8.26
N LEU A 164 11.31 -12.36 -8.75
CA LEU A 164 12.63 -12.83 -9.20
C LEU A 164 13.16 -12.02 -10.38
N HIS A 165 12.32 -11.74 -11.37
CA HIS A 165 12.70 -10.87 -12.48
C HIS A 165 13.05 -9.46 -12.00
N SER A 166 12.23 -8.89 -11.13
CA SER A 166 12.45 -7.55 -10.57
C SER A 166 13.73 -7.46 -9.75
N ALA A 167 14.03 -8.50 -8.96
CA ALA A 167 15.26 -8.62 -8.18
C ALA A 167 16.51 -8.61 -9.06
N ALA A 168 16.48 -9.39 -10.14
CA ALA A 168 17.59 -9.47 -11.09
C ALA A 168 17.82 -8.11 -11.78
N GLU A 169 16.75 -7.43 -12.19
CA GLU A 169 16.84 -6.07 -12.75
C GLU A 169 17.35 -5.05 -11.73
N PHE A 170 16.89 -5.14 -10.47
CA PHE A 170 17.37 -4.27 -9.40
C PHE A 170 18.88 -4.43 -9.18
N GLY A 171 19.37 -5.67 -9.12
CA GLY A 171 20.80 -5.96 -8.98
C GLY A 171 21.67 -5.48 -10.15
N ARG A 172 21.07 -5.13 -11.30
CA ARG A 172 21.77 -4.58 -12.49
C ARG A 172 21.75 -3.06 -12.55
N LEU A 173 21.03 -2.39 -11.65
CA LEU A 173 20.98 -0.93 -11.61
C LEU A 173 22.36 -0.33 -11.32
N ALA A 174 22.64 0.83 -11.92
CA ALA A 174 23.83 1.60 -11.61
C ALA A 174 23.87 1.94 -10.09
N ARG A 175 25.03 1.78 -9.46
CA ARG A 175 25.20 1.90 -8.00
C ARG A 175 24.94 3.30 -7.46
N ASP A 176 24.97 4.31 -8.31
CA ASP A 176 24.66 5.71 -8.02
C ASP A 176 23.18 6.07 -8.24
N SER A 177 22.34 5.11 -8.64
CA SER A 177 20.91 5.36 -8.85
C SER A 177 20.16 5.61 -7.53
N GLN A 178 19.09 6.42 -7.61
CA GLN A 178 18.22 6.74 -6.47
C GLN A 178 17.67 5.49 -5.77
N ALA A 179 17.48 4.39 -6.51
CA ALA A 179 16.96 3.14 -5.96
C ALA A 179 17.84 2.57 -4.83
N TRP A 180 19.17 2.73 -4.90
CA TRP A 180 20.07 2.27 -3.83
C TRP A 180 19.99 3.16 -2.58
N ILE A 181 19.76 4.46 -2.75
CA ILE A 181 19.52 5.40 -1.64
C ILE A 181 18.21 5.02 -0.94
N ASP A 182 17.16 4.77 -1.72
CA ASP A 182 15.86 4.36 -1.20
C ASP A 182 15.94 2.99 -0.49
N LEU A 183 16.73 2.04 -1.03
CA LEU A 183 16.97 0.73 -0.40
C LEU A 183 17.66 0.87 0.95
N ALA A 184 18.68 1.73 1.05
CA ALA A 184 19.38 1.98 2.30
C ALA A 184 18.45 2.60 3.36
N ALA A 185 17.57 3.54 2.98
CA ALA A 185 16.57 4.09 3.89
C ALA A 185 15.59 3.00 4.37
N ILE A 186 15.11 2.14 3.46
CA ILE A 186 14.24 1.01 3.81
C ILE A 186 14.95 0.04 4.75
N ARG A 187 16.24 -0.26 4.54
CA ARG A 187 17.04 -1.11 5.44
C ARG A 187 17.12 -0.53 6.85
N ASP A 188 17.38 0.76 6.97
CA ASP A 188 17.49 1.43 8.26
C ASP A 188 16.13 1.42 8.99
N GLU A 189 15.01 1.53 8.26
CA GLU A 189 13.66 1.36 8.80
C GLU A 189 13.39 -0.08 9.30
N HIS A 190 13.88 -1.11 8.61
CA HIS A 190 13.80 -2.50 9.08
C HIS A 190 14.56 -2.68 10.40
N HIS A 191 15.78 -2.14 10.51
CA HIS A 191 16.55 -2.19 11.76
C HIS A 191 15.83 -1.44 12.90
N ALA A 192 15.29 -0.26 12.62
CA ALA A 192 14.54 0.52 13.61
C ALA A 192 13.26 -0.21 14.06
N MET A 193 12.56 -0.91 13.16
CA MET A 193 11.41 -1.73 13.50
C MET A 193 11.80 -2.94 14.34
N LEU A 194 12.89 -3.62 14.00
CA LEU A 194 13.38 -4.77 14.76
C LEU A 194 13.78 -4.39 16.19
N ALA A 195 14.40 -3.21 16.37
CA ALA A 195 14.78 -2.70 17.68
C ALA A 195 13.59 -2.45 18.63
N ASP A 196 12.39 -2.21 18.09
CA ASP A 196 11.15 -2.00 18.84
C ASP A 196 10.01 -2.90 18.33
N ILE A 197 10.36 -4.15 18.00
CA ILE A 197 9.43 -5.08 17.35
C ILE A 197 8.16 -5.33 18.17
N ASN A 198 8.26 -5.27 19.50
CA ASN A 198 7.12 -5.46 20.40
C ASN A 198 6.01 -4.41 20.22
N GLN A 199 6.36 -3.20 19.79
CA GLN A 199 5.40 -2.11 19.57
C GLN A 199 5.08 -1.92 18.09
N ARG A 200 6.09 -2.09 17.21
CA ARG A 200 6.02 -1.71 15.80
C ARG A 200 5.69 -2.82 14.83
N PHE A 201 5.56 -4.08 15.26
CA PHE A 201 5.28 -5.20 14.35
C PHE A 201 4.03 -5.01 13.49
N LYS A 202 3.05 -4.21 13.94
CA LYS A 202 1.82 -3.92 13.18
C LYS A 202 2.05 -3.01 11.97
N ASP A 203 3.12 -2.22 11.99
CA ASP A 203 3.46 -1.30 10.91
C ASP A 203 4.21 -2.01 9.77
N PHE A 204 4.57 -3.29 9.97
CA PHE A 204 5.38 -4.05 9.03
C PHE A 204 4.77 -4.14 7.64
N SER A 205 3.43 -4.27 7.51
CA SER A 205 2.79 -4.40 6.20
C SER A 205 3.07 -3.20 5.28
N VAL A 206 3.19 -2.00 5.83
CA VAL A 206 3.52 -0.78 5.06
C VAL A 206 4.98 -0.78 4.63
N LEU A 207 5.87 -1.28 5.48
CA LEU A 207 7.30 -1.39 5.18
C LEU A 207 7.57 -2.51 4.15
N ASP A 208 6.88 -3.63 4.27
CA ASP A 208 6.86 -4.77 3.33
C ASP A 208 6.44 -4.32 1.93
N GLU A 209 5.30 -3.62 1.82
CA GLU A 209 4.81 -3.07 0.57
C GLU A 209 5.84 -2.10 -0.07
N ARG A 210 6.38 -1.17 0.72
CA ARG A 210 7.38 -0.20 0.22
C ARG A 210 8.65 -0.89 -0.29
N PHE A 211 9.10 -1.94 0.40
CA PHE A 211 10.28 -2.71 -0.02
C PHE A 211 10.03 -3.40 -1.35
N HIS A 212 8.97 -4.21 -1.47
CA HIS A 212 8.68 -4.93 -2.71
C HIS A 212 8.38 -3.98 -3.88
N LEU A 213 7.64 -2.88 -3.66
CA LEU A 213 7.38 -1.88 -4.68
C LEU A 213 8.68 -1.23 -5.21
N LEU A 214 9.65 -0.97 -4.33
CA LEU A 214 10.97 -0.47 -4.73
C LEU A 214 11.67 -1.46 -5.67
N ILE A 215 11.65 -2.75 -5.34
CA ILE A 215 12.27 -3.80 -6.18
C ILE A 215 11.54 -3.92 -7.52
N HIS A 216 10.20 -3.98 -7.51
CA HIS A 216 9.38 -4.10 -8.72
C HIS A 216 9.60 -2.96 -9.72
N ARG A 217 9.83 -1.73 -9.25
CA ARG A 217 10.11 -0.57 -10.11
C ARG A 217 11.37 -0.74 -10.94
N ALA A 218 12.34 -1.55 -10.51
CA ALA A 218 13.54 -1.82 -11.29
C ALA A 218 13.25 -2.58 -12.60
N SER A 219 12.20 -3.40 -12.64
CA SER A 219 11.83 -4.17 -13.83
C SER A 219 11.46 -3.31 -15.04
N LYS A 220 11.02 -2.06 -14.80
CA LYS A 220 10.45 -1.15 -15.82
C LYS A 220 9.37 -1.82 -16.70
N ASN A 221 8.70 -2.84 -16.16
CA ASN A 221 7.70 -3.62 -16.86
C ASN A 221 6.31 -3.21 -16.39
N ARG A 222 5.53 -2.60 -17.30
CA ARG A 222 4.17 -2.12 -16.99
C ARG A 222 3.25 -3.22 -16.46
N PHE A 223 3.40 -4.46 -16.93
CA PHE A 223 2.54 -5.57 -16.50
C PHE A 223 2.89 -6.06 -15.09
N ILE A 224 4.16 -5.96 -14.69
CA ILE A 224 4.59 -6.25 -13.31
C ILE A 224 4.04 -5.17 -12.38
N ALA A 225 4.12 -3.89 -12.79
CA ALA A 225 3.55 -2.79 -12.02
C ALA A 225 2.03 -2.94 -11.84
N ASP A 226 1.28 -3.20 -12.92
CA ASP A 226 -0.18 -3.36 -12.87
C ASP A 226 -0.62 -4.58 -12.05
N PHE A 227 0.18 -5.65 -12.01
CA PHE A 227 -0.10 -6.83 -11.20
C PHE A 227 0.19 -6.60 -9.72
N TYR A 228 1.14 -5.73 -9.40
CA TYR A 228 1.51 -5.47 -8.01
C TYR A 228 0.35 -4.93 -7.18
N ASP A 229 -0.57 -4.15 -7.77
CA ASP A 229 -1.78 -3.69 -7.08
C ASP A 229 -2.61 -4.87 -6.53
N ALA A 230 -2.69 -5.99 -7.27
CA ALA A 230 -3.38 -7.20 -6.84
C ALA A 230 -2.67 -7.87 -5.64
N ILE A 231 -1.34 -7.97 -5.73
CA ILE A 231 -0.51 -8.54 -4.67
C ILE A 231 -0.62 -7.66 -3.43
N ALA A 232 -0.45 -6.35 -3.56
CA ALA A 232 -0.44 -5.39 -2.48
C ALA A 232 -1.74 -5.43 -1.68
N ILE A 233 -2.90 -5.43 -2.36
CA ILE A 233 -4.20 -5.57 -1.68
C ILE A 233 -4.24 -6.89 -0.89
N VAL A 234 -3.95 -8.03 -1.52
CA VAL A 234 -4.03 -9.32 -0.82
C VAL A 234 -3.07 -9.40 0.37
N PHE A 235 -1.82 -8.97 0.20
CA PHE A 235 -0.80 -9.07 1.25
C PHE A 235 -1.01 -8.05 2.37
N HIS A 236 -1.49 -6.84 2.06
CA HIS A 236 -1.88 -5.83 3.05
C HIS A 236 -2.89 -6.40 4.04
N TYR A 237 -3.90 -7.11 3.54
CA TYR A 237 -4.93 -7.69 4.38
C TYR A 237 -4.57 -9.07 4.95
N HIS A 238 -3.71 -9.85 4.29
CA HIS A 238 -3.16 -11.11 4.82
C HIS A 238 -2.50 -10.91 6.19
N TYR A 239 -1.69 -9.86 6.35
CA TYR A 239 -1.06 -9.53 7.63
C TYR A 239 -2.06 -9.17 8.74
N GLN A 240 -3.30 -8.78 8.36
CA GLN A 240 -4.38 -8.44 9.28
C GLN A 240 -5.27 -9.64 9.64
N TRP A 241 -5.29 -10.68 8.79
CA TRP A 241 -6.18 -11.83 8.89
C TRP A 241 -5.85 -12.73 10.09
N ASN A 242 -4.60 -13.18 10.20
CA ASN A 242 -4.20 -14.06 11.29
C ASN A 242 -3.35 -13.30 12.31
N LYS A 243 -3.97 -12.90 13.42
CA LYS A 243 -3.28 -12.21 14.52
C LYS A 243 -2.44 -13.16 15.39
N THR A 244 -2.67 -14.47 15.30
CA THR A 244 -1.92 -15.48 16.04
C THR A 244 -0.48 -15.52 15.55
N ALA A 245 0.48 -15.37 16.46
CA ALA A 245 1.91 -15.31 16.14
C ALA A 245 2.31 -14.19 15.15
N ALA A 246 1.50 -13.13 15.01
CA ALA A 246 1.79 -12.03 14.08
C ALA A 246 3.13 -11.35 14.35
N ARG A 247 3.50 -11.21 15.64
CA ARG A 247 4.82 -10.71 16.04
C ARG A 247 5.95 -11.56 15.49
N GLU A 248 5.94 -12.87 15.76
CA GLU A 248 7.00 -13.81 15.38
C GLU A 248 7.14 -13.98 13.87
N ARG A 249 6.00 -13.98 13.17
CA ARG A 249 5.96 -14.01 11.71
C ARG A 249 6.55 -12.75 11.10
N ASN A 250 6.16 -11.58 11.58
CA ASN A 250 6.66 -10.31 11.05
C ASN A 250 8.15 -10.13 11.39
N GLU A 251 8.58 -10.54 12.59
CA GLU A 251 9.99 -10.57 12.98
C GLU A 251 10.82 -11.45 12.03
N ARG A 252 10.33 -12.65 11.70
CA ARG A 252 10.97 -13.54 10.70
C ARG A 252 11.06 -12.88 9.32
N ALA A 253 9.95 -12.30 8.84
CA ALA A 253 9.92 -11.64 7.53
C ALA A 253 10.88 -10.43 7.47
N ILE A 254 11.02 -9.67 8.55
CA ILE A 254 12.01 -8.58 8.66
C ILE A 254 13.44 -9.13 8.53
N HIS A 255 13.76 -10.24 9.18
CA HIS A 255 15.08 -10.88 9.03
C HIS A 255 15.33 -11.34 7.59
N GLU A 256 14.34 -11.97 6.96
CA GLU A 256 14.43 -12.38 5.55
C GLU A 256 14.61 -11.18 4.61
N HIS A 257 13.94 -10.04 4.87
CA HIS A 257 14.15 -8.80 4.11
C HIS A 257 15.57 -8.27 4.29
N LEU A 258 16.12 -8.28 5.51
CA LEU A 258 17.50 -7.82 5.74
C LEU A 258 18.52 -8.70 5.01
N ASP A 259 18.33 -10.03 5.01
CA ASP A 259 19.17 -10.96 4.24
C ASP A 259 19.05 -10.69 2.72
N TYR A 260 17.84 -10.40 2.25
CA TYR A 260 17.60 -10.08 0.85
C TYR A 260 18.21 -8.72 0.44
N ILE A 261 18.08 -7.70 1.27
CA ILE A 261 18.73 -6.40 1.09
C ILE A 261 20.25 -6.58 1.02
N ALA A 262 20.84 -7.36 1.94
CA ALA A 262 22.27 -7.64 1.92
C ALA A 262 22.71 -8.34 0.63
N ALA A 263 21.89 -9.27 0.11
CA ALA A 263 22.13 -9.90 -1.17
C ALA A 263 22.08 -8.90 -2.35
N LEU A 264 21.10 -7.99 -2.38
CA LEU A 264 21.03 -6.92 -3.38
C LEU A 264 22.26 -6.00 -3.31
N GLU A 265 22.65 -5.57 -2.12
CA GLU A 265 23.82 -4.72 -1.89
C GLU A 265 25.11 -5.39 -2.38
N SER A 266 25.26 -6.72 -2.21
CA SER A 266 26.41 -7.47 -2.72
C SER A 266 26.57 -7.40 -4.24
N GLY A 267 25.46 -7.28 -4.99
CA GLY A 267 25.43 -7.35 -6.46
C GLY A 267 25.66 -8.74 -7.04
N ASP A 268 25.79 -9.78 -6.20
CA ASP A 268 25.85 -11.16 -6.65
C ASP A 268 24.45 -11.64 -7.03
N GLN A 269 24.23 -11.83 -8.34
CA GLN A 269 22.96 -12.26 -8.91
C GLN A 269 22.49 -13.62 -8.36
N ALA A 270 23.41 -14.55 -8.08
CA ALA A 270 23.06 -15.84 -7.50
C ALA A 270 22.63 -15.70 -6.03
N ALA A 271 23.29 -14.80 -5.28
CA ALA A 271 22.89 -14.48 -3.91
C ALA A 271 21.51 -13.80 -3.87
N ILE A 272 21.25 -12.86 -4.78
CA ILE A 272 19.97 -12.15 -4.94
C ILE A 272 18.84 -13.14 -5.22
N GLU A 273 19.03 -14.01 -6.22
CA GLU A 273 18.02 -15.02 -6.56
C GLU A 273 17.75 -15.94 -5.38
N LYS A 274 18.80 -16.44 -4.71
CA LYS A 274 18.67 -17.34 -3.57
C LYS A 274 17.89 -16.69 -2.42
N ALA A 275 18.26 -15.47 -2.03
CA ALA A 275 17.60 -14.76 -0.93
C ALA A 275 16.13 -14.47 -1.26
N CYS A 276 15.85 -14.02 -2.49
CA CYS A 276 14.49 -13.78 -2.97
C CYS A 276 13.63 -15.06 -2.91
N ARG A 277 14.13 -16.20 -3.40
CA ARG A 277 13.40 -17.48 -3.33
C ARG A 277 13.12 -17.94 -1.91
N ILE A 278 14.08 -17.78 -1.00
CA ILE A 278 13.90 -18.14 0.42
C ILE A 278 12.75 -17.33 1.03
N HIS A 279 12.78 -16.01 0.85
CA HIS A 279 11.74 -15.12 1.33
C HIS A 279 10.36 -15.46 0.73
N LEU A 280 10.28 -15.63 -0.59
CA LEU A 280 9.02 -15.94 -1.28
C LEU A 280 8.45 -17.31 -0.88
N HIS A 281 9.31 -18.29 -0.61
CA HIS A 281 8.89 -19.59 -0.08
C HIS A 281 8.28 -19.46 1.31
N SER A 282 8.92 -18.70 2.21
CA SER A 282 8.42 -18.41 3.56
C SER A 282 7.09 -17.65 3.52
N ALA A 283 7.00 -16.62 2.67
CA ALA A 283 5.79 -15.84 2.45
C ALA A 283 4.63 -16.71 1.92
N ARG A 284 4.90 -17.62 0.97
CA ARG A 284 3.92 -18.59 0.46
C ARG A 284 3.39 -19.50 1.55
N GLN A 285 4.26 -20.06 2.40
CA GLN A 285 3.83 -20.91 3.50
C GLN A 285 2.97 -20.13 4.49
N THR A 286 3.38 -18.91 4.80
CA THR A 286 2.65 -18.00 5.70
C THR A 286 1.26 -17.67 5.16
N LEU A 287 1.16 -17.35 3.86
CA LEU A 287 -0.11 -17.10 3.18
C LEU A 287 -1.06 -18.29 3.26
N LEU A 288 -0.56 -19.50 3.02
CA LEU A 288 -1.37 -20.72 3.09
C LEU A 288 -1.83 -21.03 4.52
N GLN A 289 -1.02 -20.69 5.52
CA GLN A 289 -1.35 -20.88 6.94
C GLN A 289 -2.34 -19.85 7.48
N SER A 290 -2.48 -18.68 6.84
CA SER A 290 -3.49 -17.69 7.24
C SER A 290 -4.87 -17.96 6.67
N LEU A 291 -4.99 -18.88 5.70
CA LEU A 291 -6.28 -19.22 5.12
C LEU A 291 -7.20 -19.76 6.22
N PRO A 292 -8.47 -19.34 6.25
CA PRO A 292 -9.46 -19.96 7.12
C PRO A 292 -9.46 -21.47 6.86
N GLN A 293 -9.37 -22.27 7.91
CA GLN A 293 -9.66 -23.68 7.80
C GLN A 293 -11.12 -23.80 7.38
N MET A 294 -11.38 -24.16 6.12
CA MET A 294 -12.72 -24.54 5.71
C MET A 294 -13.17 -25.62 6.67
N ALA A 295 -14.30 -25.41 7.35
CA ALA A 295 -14.90 -26.42 8.18
C ALA A 295 -15.03 -27.67 7.32
N THR A 296 -14.23 -28.69 7.61
CA THR A 296 -14.32 -29.98 6.93
C THR A 296 -15.75 -30.45 7.15
N GLU A 297 -16.53 -30.51 6.08
CA GLU A 297 -17.83 -31.17 6.08
C GLU A 297 -17.60 -32.57 6.65
N SER A 298 -18.02 -32.74 7.91
CA SER A 298 -18.06 -34.04 8.55
C SER A 298 -19.29 -34.72 7.96
N GLY A 299 -19.09 -35.38 6.82
CA GLY A 299 -20.03 -36.31 6.20
C GLY A 299 -19.63 -37.74 6.51
#